data_AF-Q18JF5-F1
#
_entry.id   AF-Q18JF5-F1
#
_cell.length_a   1.000
_cell.length_b   1.000
_cell.length_c   1.000
_cell.angle_alpha   90.00
_cell.angle_beta   90.00
_cell.angle_gamma   90.00
#
_symmetry.space_group_name_H-M   'P 1'
#
loop_
_entity.id
_entity.type
_entity.pdbx_description
1 polymer ?
#
loop_
_entity_poly.entity_id
_entity_poly.type
_entity_poly.pdbx_seq_one_letter_code
_entity_poly.pdbx_strand_id
1 'polypeptide(L)'
;MPAPMSEQLRQDMQCESLLECFHGLKRLDKQCFRVLTQSKEPLTVDEIAEVVDRERSTAYRSIQRLLQAGFIKKEQINYDQGGYYHVYSATNPDEIANGMQRLLNDWYAKMGQLIREFEEKYAENANTQSGPESGPGSDPKKGSNSGSDPNTETEVTAER
;
A
#
# COMPACT_ATOMS: atom_id res chain seq x y z
N MET A 1 -3.18 20.65 3.18
CA MET A 1 -2.71 19.48 2.40
C MET A 1 -1.88 18.62 3.33
N PRO A 2 -2.13 17.30 3.44
CA PRO A 2 -1.21 16.42 4.17
C PRO A 2 0.17 16.44 3.47
N ALA A 3 1.23 16.25 4.26
CA ALA A 3 2.61 16.23 3.74
C ALA A 3 2.82 15.08 2.74
N PRO A 4 3.82 15.18 1.84
CA PRO A 4 4.21 14.07 0.98
C PRO A 4 4.54 12.82 1.80
N MET A 5 4.15 11.63 1.32
CA MET A 5 4.44 10.37 2.02
C MET A 5 5.93 10.21 2.38
N SER A 6 6.83 10.69 1.52
CA SER A 6 8.29 10.66 1.73
C SER A 6 8.77 11.48 2.93
N GLU A 7 8.02 12.52 3.31
CA GLU A 7 8.32 13.39 4.44
C GLU A 7 7.74 12.83 5.73
N GLN A 8 6.54 12.23 5.67
CA GLN A 8 5.93 11.53 6.80
C GLN A 8 6.72 10.27 7.22
N LEU A 9 7.33 9.56 6.27
CA LEU A 9 8.21 8.42 6.53
C LEU A 9 9.59 8.81 7.10
N ARG A 10 9.98 10.08 6.99
CA ARG A 10 11.31 10.58 7.41
C ARG A 10 11.34 11.12 8.83
N GLN A 11 10.18 11.45 9.41
CA GLN A 11 10.07 11.81 10.81
C GLN A 11 10.16 10.53 11.65
N ASP A 12 11.10 10.47 12.60
CA ASP A 12 11.36 9.31 13.46
C ASP A 12 10.07 8.70 14.03
N MET A 13 9.61 7.60 13.41
CA MET A 13 8.38 6.92 13.80
C MET A 13 8.62 6.12 15.09
N GLN A 14 8.16 6.65 16.22
CA GLN A 14 8.10 5.88 17.48
C GLN A 14 6.99 4.82 17.39
N CYS A 15 7.12 3.67 18.08
CA CYS A 15 6.13 2.58 18.06
C CYS A 15 4.69 3.05 18.40
N GLU A 16 4.55 3.98 19.34
CA GLU A 16 3.25 4.58 19.70
C GLU A 16 2.69 5.53 18.61
N SER A 17 3.56 6.04 17.74
CA SER A 17 3.23 6.90 16.58
C SER A 17 2.88 6.08 15.34
N LEU A 18 3.43 4.87 15.19
CA LEU A 18 3.04 3.91 14.14
C LEU A 18 1.56 3.55 14.20
N LEU A 19 1.01 3.39 15.40
CA LEU A 19 -0.41 3.16 15.66
C LEU A 19 -1.31 4.27 15.10
N GLU A 20 -0.87 5.52 15.18
CA GLU A 20 -1.61 6.66 14.66
C GLU A 20 -1.49 6.74 13.13
N CYS A 21 -0.29 6.51 12.59
CA CYS A 21 -0.03 6.69 11.16
C CYS A 21 -0.64 5.60 10.27
N PHE A 22 -0.59 4.32 10.67
CA PHE A 22 -1.11 3.22 9.84
C PHE A 22 -2.61 3.00 9.99
N HIS A 23 -3.15 3.24 11.19
CA HIS A 23 -4.52 2.87 11.53
C HIS A 23 -5.41 4.06 11.87
N GLY A 24 -4.88 5.29 11.88
CA GLY A 24 -5.65 6.50 12.19
C GLY A 24 -6.20 6.49 13.63
N LEU A 25 -5.52 5.79 14.54
CA LEU A 25 -6.00 5.63 15.90
C LEU A 25 -5.94 6.96 16.66
N LYS A 26 -7.05 7.31 17.29
CA LYS A 26 -7.21 8.51 18.12
C LYS A 26 -6.63 8.27 19.52
N ARG A 27 -6.43 9.36 20.26
CA ARG A 27 -6.01 9.31 21.67
C ARG A 27 -6.87 8.37 22.52
N LEU A 28 -8.19 8.37 22.32
CA LEU A 28 -9.10 7.48 23.04
C LEU A 28 -8.88 6.00 22.70
N ASP A 29 -8.57 5.69 21.44
CA ASP A 29 -8.33 4.31 21.03
C ASP A 29 -7.09 3.75 21.73
N LYS A 30 -6.03 4.57 21.83
CA LYS A 30 -4.83 4.21 22.59
C LYS A 30 -5.12 3.99 24.08
N GLN A 31 -6.02 4.77 24.66
CA GLN A 31 -6.46 4.57 26.05
C GLN A 31 -7.21 3.25 26.21
N CYS A 32 -8.20 2.97 25.34
CA CYS A 32 -8.92 1.69 25.35
C CYS A 32 -7.97 0.50 25.16
N PHE A 33 -7.01 0.60 24.24
CA PHE A 33 -6.02 -0.45 24.02
C PHE A 33 -5.14 -0.67 25.26
N ARG A 34 -4.70 0.42 25.91
CA ARG A 34 -3.92 0.34 27.15
C ARG A 34 -4.68 -0.38 28.26
N VAL A 35 -5.95 -0.05 28.45
CA VAL A 35 -6.82 -0.74 29.43
C VAL A 35 -6.84 -2.25 29.15
N LEU A 36 -7.01 -2.64 27.89
CA LEU A 36 -7.04 -4.05 27.48
C LEU A 36 -5.69 -4.75 27.65
N THR A 37 -4.56 -4.07 27.43
CA THR A 37 -3.22 -4.65 27.66
C THR A 37 -2.83 -4.76 29.13
N GLN A 38 -3.41 -3.93 29.99
CA GLN A 38 -3.15 -3.93 31.43
C GLN A 38 -4.10 -4.86 32.20
N SER A 39 -5.25 -5.18 31.61
CA SER A 39 -6.17 -6.17 32.16
C SER A 39 -5.64 -7.58 31.99
N LYS A 40 -5.79 -8.40 33.03
CA LYS A 40 -5.49 -9.85 32.95
C LYS A 40 -6.64 -10.64 32.34
N GLU A 41 -7.86 -10.11 32.45
CA GLU A 41 -9.08 -10.76 31.99
C GLU A 41 -9.69 -9.98 30.80
N PRO A 42 -10.40 -10.66 29.88
CA PRO A 42 -11.18 -9.99 28.85
C PRO A 42 -12.24 -9.06 29.43
N LEU A 43 -12.44 -7.89 28.82
CA LEU A 43 -13.35 -6.86 29.30
C LEU A 43 -14.51 -6.62 28.33
N THR A 44 -15.67 -6.31 28.87
CA THR A 44 -16.83 -5.81 28.13
C THR A 44 -16.63 -4.35 27.70
N VAL A 45 -17.46 -3.91 26.73
CA VAL A 45 -17.49 -2.50 26.32
C VAL A 45 -17.79 -1.58 27.50
N ASP A 46 -18.68 -2.01 28.39
CA ASP A 46 -19.14 -1.24 29.53
C ASP A 46 -18.01 -1.04 30.55
N GLU A 47 -17.27 -2.10 30.88
CA GLU A 47 -16.10 -2.01 31.76
C GLU A 47 -15.00 -1.14 31.16
N ILE A 48 -14.73 -1.26 29.85
CA ILE A 48 -13.73 -0.41 29.18
C ILE A 48 -14.17 1.06 29.22
N ALA A 49 -15.46 1.33 28.98
CA ALA A 49 -16.03 2.68 28.98
C ALA A 49 -15.91 3.36 30.35
N GLU A 50 -16.15 2.61 31.42
CA GLU A 50 -15.99 3.06 32.80
C GLU A 50 -14.54 3.44 33.10
N VAL A 51 -13.57 2.59 32.74
CA VAL A 51 -12.14 2.84 33.00
C VAL A 51 -11.61 4.06 32.23
N VAL A 52 -12.06 4.28 30.99
CA VAL A 52 -11.63 5.44 30.20
C VAL A 52 -12.46 6.71 30.44
N ASP A 53 -13.40 6.67 31.39
CA ASP A 53 -14.32 7.76 31.73
C ASP A 53 -15.04 8.32 30.49
N ARG A 54 -15.68 7.43 29.73
CA ARG A 54 -16.45 7.81 28.53
C ARG A 54 -17.79 7.10 28.47
N GLU A 55 -18.70 7.73 27.74
CA GLU A 55 -19.96 7.10 27.38
C GLU A 55 -19.70 5.83 26.55
N ARG A 56 -20.48 4.79 26.85
CA ARG A 56 -20.45 3.48 26.17
C ARG A 56 -20.39 3.58 24.65
N SER A 57 -21.19 4.45 24.03
CA SER A 57 -21.22 4.61 22.57
C SER A 57 -19.90 5.14 22.00
N THR A 58 -19.20 5.98 22.76
CA THR A 58 -17.91 6.56 22.40
C THR A 58 -16.77 5.55 22.59
N ALA A 59 -16.81 4.77 23.68
CA ALA A 59 -15.89 3.65 23.88
C ALA A 59 -16.08 2.57 22.81
N TYR A 60 -17.33 2.21 22.49
CA TYR A 60 -17.67 1.23 21.47
C TYR A 60 -17.07 1.57 20.10
N ARG A 61 -17.17 2.84 19.65
CA ARG A 61 -16.55 3.27 18.39
C ARG A 61 -15.03 3.12 18.38
N SER A 62 -14.39 3.28 19.54
CA SER A 62 -12.93 3.13 19.70
C SER A 62 -12.54 1.66 19.67
N ILE A 63 -13.27 0.82 20.41
CA ILE A 63 -13.14 -0.64 20.40
C ILE A 63 -13.33 -1.19 18.98
N GLN A 64 -14.36 -0.73 18.25
CA GLN A 64 -14.61 -1.20 16.89
C GLN A 64 -13.47 -0.85 15.92
N ARG A 65 -12.87 0.33 16.06
CA ARG A 65 -11.69 0.73 15.27
C ARG A 65 -10.47 -0.13 15.61
N LEU A 66 -10.23 -0.39 16.89
CA LEU A 66 -9.16 -1.30 17.32
C LEU A 66 -9.37 -2.72 16.82
N LEU A 67 -10.61 -3.22 16.81
CA LEU A 67 -10.97 -4.55 16.32
C LEU A 67 -10.72 -4.66 14.81
N GLN A 68 -11.15 -3.66 14.04
CA GLN A 68 -10.91 -3.58 12.59
C GLN A 68 -9.41 -3.51 12.26
N ALA A 69 -8.65 -2.82 13.10
CA ALA A 69 -7.20 -2.70 12.95
C ALA A 69 -6.42 -3.93 13.47
N GLY A 70 -7.09 -4.90 14.10
CA GLY A 70 -6.47 -6.14 14.59
C GLY A 70 -5.75 -6.02 15.93
N PHE A 71 -5.82 -4.87 16.61
CA PHE A 71 -5.16 -4.67 17.92
C PHE A 71 -5.83 -5.42 19.05
N ILE A 72 -7.11 -5.74 18.90
CA ILE A 72 -7.89 -6.44 19.92
C ILE A 72 -8.66 -7.58 19.26
N LYS A 73 -9.00 -8.58 20.07
CA LYS A 73 -9.88 -9.68 19.68
C LYS A 73 -11.22 -9.53 20.39
N LYS A 74 -12.24 -10.16 19.81
CA LYS A 74 -13.60 -10.21 20.35
C LYS A 74 -13.97 -11.66 20.57
N GLU A 75 -14.42 -11.98 21.77
CA GLU A 75 -14.90 -13.30 22.14
C GLU A 75 -16.35 -13.22 22.61
N GLN A 76 -17.11 -14.27 22.35
CA GLN A 76 -18.48 -14.42 22.83
C GLN A 76 -18.47 -15.40 23.99
N ILE A 77 -18.93 -14.95 25.15
CA ILE A 77 -19.11 -15.79 26.34
C ILE A 77 -20.59 -16.08 26.50
N ASN A 78 -20.94 -17.36 26.58
CA ASN A 78 -22.31 -17.83 26.77
C ASN A 78 -22.56 -18.08 28.26
N TYR A 79 -23.74 -17.69 28.75
CA TYR A 79 -24.17 -18.02 30.11
C TYR A 79 -24.80 -19.41 30.16
N ASP A 80 -24.64 -20.11 31.30
CA ASP A 80 -25.23 -21.44 31.54
C ASP A 80 -26.77 -21.43 31.48
N GLN A 81 -27.39 -20.28 31.78
CA GLN A 81 -28.86 -20.11 31.77
C GLN A 81 -29.39 -19.52 30.46
N GLY A 82 -28.56 -19.46 29.42
CA GLY A 82 -28.91 -18.85 28.13
C GLY A 82 -28.56 -17.36 28.06
N GLY A 83 -28.30 -16.88 26.83
CA GLY A 83 -27.78 -15.55 26.56
C GLY A 83 -26.26 -15.54 26.35
N TYR A 84 -25.76 -14.45 25.78
CA TYR A 84 -24.34 -14.25 25.53
C TYR A 84 -23.95 -12.79 25.71
N TYR A 85 -22.69 -12.57 26.03
CA TYR A 85 -22.09 -11.24 26.04
C TYR A 85 -20.76 -11.27 25.30
N HIS A 86 -20.29 -10.10 24.89
CA HIS A 86 -19.04 -9.95 24.18
C HIS A 86 -17.99 -9.35 25.09
N VAL A 87 -16.84 -9.99 25.10
CA VAL A 87 -15.64 -9.50 25.76
C VAL A 87 -14.54 -9.26 24.75
N TYR A 88 -13.60 -8.42 25.14
CA TYR A 88 -12.52 -7.95 24.31
C TYR A 88 -11.21 -8.11 25.06
N SER A 89 -10.16 -8.51 24.35
CA SER A 89 -8.81 -8.69 24.88
C SER A 89 -7.78 -8.13 23.90
N ALA A 90 -6.62 -7.74 24.40
CA ALA A 90 -5.53 -7.30 23.53
C ALA A 90 -5.00 -8.47 22.68
N THR A 91 -4.76 -8.21 21.40
CA THR A 91 -4.08 -9.16 20.52
C THR A 91 -2.63 -9.32 20.96
N ASN A 92 -2.03 -10.50 20.78
CA ASN A 92 -0.62 -10.74 21.06
C ASN A 92 0.26 -9.77 20.23
N PRO A 93 1.26 -9.09 20.82
CA PRO A 93 2.19 -8.22 20.10
C PRO A 93 2.79 -8.84 18.82
N ASP A 94 3.13 -10.13 18.84
CA ASP A 94 3.69 -10.81 17.67
C ASP A 94 2.66 -10.91 16.52
N GLU A 95 1.39 -11.16 16.85
CA GLU A 95 0.31 -11.18 15.88
C GLU A 95 0.03 -9.78 15.31
N ILE A 96 0.09 -8.75 16.16
CA ILE A 96 -0.05 -7.35 15.74
C ILE A 96 1.09 -6.98 14.77
N ALA A 97 2.34 -7.31 15.12
CA ALA A 97 3.51 -7.06 14.28
C ALA A 97 3.41 -7.77 12.92
N ASN A 98 3.01 -9.04 12.93
CA ASN A 98 2.77 -9.81 11.71
C ASN A 98 1.65 -9.20 10.86
N GLY A 99 0.58 -8.70 11.49
CA GLY A 99 -0.50 -7.99 10.82
C GLY A 99 -0.02 -6.70 10.12
N MET A 100 0.80 -5.90 10.82
CA MET A 100 1.40 -4.69 10.25
C MET A 100 2.31 -5.02 9.06
N GLN A 101 3.12 -6.09 9.15
CA GLN A 101 3.98 -6.51 8.04
C GLN A 101 3.17 -6.94 6.81
N ARG A 102 2.05 -7.65 6.99
CA ARG A 102 1.16 -8.03 5.88
C ARG A 102 0.54 -6.80 5.22
N LEU A 103 0.03 -5.87 6.04
CA LEU A 103 -0.53 -4.61 5.53
C LEU A 103 0.50 -3.86 4.67
N LEU A 104 1.75 -3.74 5.12
CA LEU A 104 2.83 -3.11 4.35
C LEU A 104 3.09 -3.82 3.01
N ASN A 105 3.13 -5.15 3.02
CA ASN A 105 3.33 -5.94 1.81
C ASN A 105 2.19 -5.76 0.80
N ASP A 106 0.94 -5.68 1.28
CA ASP A 106 -0.24 -5.46 0.42
C ASP A 106 -0.18 -4.07 -0.23
N TRP A 107 0.21 -3.05 0.53
CA TRP A 107 0.40 -1.69 -0.01
C TRP A 107 1.54 -1.63 -1.02
N TYR A 108 2.65 -2.33 -0.75
CA TYR A 108 3.75 -2.43 -1.70
C TYR A 108 3.31 -3.04 -3.04
N ALA A 109 2.55 -4.14 -2.98
CA ALA A 109 2.00 -4.77 -4.17
C ALA A 109 1.05 -3.83 -4.95
N LYS A 110 0.17 -3.11 -4.23
CA LYS A 110 -0.77 -2.15 -4.81
C LYS A 110 -0.07 -0.97 -5.47
N MET A 111 0.94 -0.40 -4.82
CA MET A 111 1.73 0.70 -5.39
C MET A 111 2.50 0.24 -6.64
N GLY A 112 3.08 -0.96 -6.60
CA GLY A 112 3.72 -1.56 -7.77
C GLY A 112 2.76 -1.73 -8.96
N GLN A 113 1.49 -2.06 -8.70
CA GLN A 113 0.46 -2.11 -9.75
C GLN A 113 0.16 -0.73 -10.32
N LEU A 114 -0.06 0.28 -9.46
CA LEU A 114 -0.35 1.65 -9.91
C LEU A 114 0.80 2.25 -10.73
N ILE A 115 2.06 1.93 -10.37
CA ILE A 115 3.23 2.35 -11.13
C ILE A 115 3.24 1.71 -12.52
N ARG A 116 2.95 0.40 -12.63
CA ARG A 116 2.83 -0.27 -13.94
C ARG A 116 1.71 0.33 -14.79
N GLU A 117 0.53 0.57 -14.21
CA GLU A 117 -0.58 1.22 -14.90
C GLU A 117 -0.18 2.64 -15.38
N PHE A 118 0.62 3.35 -14.59
CA PHE A 118 1.17 4.64 -14.99
C PHE A 118 2.15 4.51 -16.15
N GLU A 119 3.10 3.57 -16.09
CA GLU A 119 4.06 3.30 -17.16
C GLU A 119 3.34 2.98 -18.48
N GLU A 120 2.36 2.06 -18.45
CA GLU A 120 1.55 1.69 -19.62
C GLU A 120 0.84 2.92 -20.21
N LYS A 121 0.13 3.68 -19.36
CA LYS A 121 -0.62 4.87 -19.78
C LYS A 121 0.23 5.93 -20.48
N TYR A 122 1.49 6.08 -20.09
CA TYR A 122 2.37 7.11 -20.64
C TYR A 122 3.40 6.58 -21.66
N ALA A 123 3.63 5.27 -21.74
CA ALA A 123 4.40 4.64 -22.81
C ALA A 123 3.69 4.74 -24.17
N GLU A 124 2.37 4.62 -24.21
CA GLU A 124 1.56 4.75 -25.44
C GLU A 124 1.62 6.17 -26.05
N ASN A 125 1.79 7.19 -25.22
CA ASN A 125 1.86 8.59 -25.65
C ASN A 125 3.21 8.96 -26.27
N ALA A 126 4.28 8.19 -25.99
CA ALA A 126 5.59 8.40 -26.61
C ALA A 126 5.66 7.83 -28.04
N ASN A 127 4.83 6.83 -28.38
CA ASN A 127 4.87 6.17 -29.69
C ASN A 127 3.95 6.82 -30.75
N THR A 128 3.15 7.83 -30.37
CA THR A 128 2.27 8.57 -31.30
C THR A 128 2.92 9.86 -31.84
N GLN A 129 4.11 10.24 -31.35
CA GLN A 129 4.83 11.44 -31.80
C GLN A 129 5.93 11.19 -32.84
N SER A 130 6.00 10.00 -33.45
CA SER A 130 6.77 9.78 -34.69
C SER A 130 5.84 9.84 -35.89
N GLY A 131 5.46 11.05 -36.31
CA GLY A 131 4.76 11.26 -37.58
C GLY A 131 5.70 11.04 -38.78
N PRO A 132 5.23 10.44 -39.90
CA PRO A 132 6.05 10.35 -41.10
C PRO A 132 6.09 11.74 -41.76
N GLU A 133 7.23 12.43 -41.65
CA GLU A 133 7.58 13.50 -42.60
C GLU A 133 7.85 12.87 -43.97
N SER A 134 6.82 12.82 -44.81
CA SER A 134 6.96 12.60 -46.25
C SER A 134 6.28 13.77 -46.98
N GLY A 135 7.00 14.89 -47.09
CA GLY A 135 6.68 16.01 -47.98
C GLY A 135 7.23 15.80 -49.40
N PRO A 136 6.73 16.54 -50.40
CA PRO A 136 6.31 16.00 -51.69
C PRO A 136 7.41 15.99 -52.77
N GLY A 137 7.15 15.19 -53.81
CA GLY A 137 8.14 14.79 -54.80
C GLY A 137 8.60 15.85 -55.80
N SER A 138 9.59 15.43 -56.57
CA SER A 138 10.06 16.10 -57.77
C SER A 138 10.51 15.04 -58.78
N ASP A 139 9.73 14.88 -59.84
CA ASP A 139 10.19 14.33 -61.12
C ASP A 139 10.66 15.54 -61.95
N PRO A 140 11.83 15.50 -62.61
CA PRO A 140 11.79 15.28 -64.04
C PRO A 140 12.98 14.49 -64.65
N LYS A 141 12.63 13.55 -65.54
CA LYS A 141 13.24 13.22 -66.85
C LYS A 141 14.79 13.13 -67.01
N LYS A 142 15.18 11.90 -67.43
CA LYS A 142 15.94 11.51 -68.63
C LYS A 142 17.41 11.96 -68.79
N GLY A 143 18.32 10.99 -68.81
CA GLY A 143 19.65 11.14 -69.39
C GLY A 143 20.51 9.88 -69.25
N SER A 144 20.69 9.16 -70.36
CA SER A 144 21.60 8.03 -70.52
C SER A 144 23.05 8.39 -70.15
N ASN A 145 23.83 7.47 -69.57
CA ASN A 145 24.88 6.75 -70.32
C ASN A 145 25.63 5.74 -69.45
N SER A 146 26.07 4.69 -70.14
CA SER A 146 26.95 3.57 -69.82
C SER A 146 28.22 3.85 -69.02
N GLY A 147 28.71 2.81 -68.34
CA GLY A 147 30.13 2.61 -68.01
C GLY A 147 30.30 1.81 -66.72
N SER A 148 30.22 0.48 -66.77
CA SER A 148 31.39 -0.42 -66.76
C SER A 148 31.72 -0.94 -65.36
N ASP A 149 31.22 -2.15 -65.06
CA ASP A 149 31.97 -3.18 -64.33
C ASP A 149 33.33 -3.42 -65.04
N PRO A 150 34.42 -3.81 -64.35
CA PRO A 150 34.41 -5.06 -63.57
C PRO A 150 35.37 -5.16 -62.36
N ASN A 151 35.18 -6.27 -61.61
CA ASN A 151 36.22 -7.07 -60.92
C ASN A 151 36.93 -6.45 -59.69
N THR A 152 37.41 -7.16 -58.68
CA THR A 152 37.24 -8.49 -58.04
C THR A 152 38.12 -8.38 -56.78
N GLU A 153 37.92 -9.29 -55.82
CA GLU A 153 38.88 -9.64 -54.74
C GLU A 153 39.01 -8.55 -53.64
N THR A 154 39.14 -8.88 -52.36
CA THR A 154 39.82 -10.03 -51.77
C THR A 154 39.27 -10.34 -50.37
N GLU A 155 39.34 -11.62 -49.99
CA GLU A 155 39.18 -12.22 -48.66
C GLU A 155 39.95 -11.55 -47.51
N VAL A 156 39.74 -12.09 -46.28
CA VAL A 156 40.64 -12.15 -45.09
C VAL A 156 40.08 -11.29 -43.94
N THR A 157 39.73 -11.78 -42.74
CA THR A 157 39.82 -13.10 -42.07
C THR A 157 38.86 -13.07 -40.87
N ALA A 158 38.22 -14.20 -40.57
CA ALA A 158 37.70 -14.50 -39.25
C ALA A 158 38.64 -15.52 -38.60
N GLU A 159 39.19 -15.24 -37.41
CA GLU A 159 39.30 -16.19 -36.31
C GLU A 159 39.96 -15.57 -35.06
N ARG A 160 39.30 -15.83 -33.92
CA ARG A 160 39.80 -16.00 -32.55
C ARG A 160 40.17 -14.76 -31.72
#